data_AF-A0A5R9LV25-F1
#
_entry.id   AF-A0A5R9LV25-F1
#
_cell.length_a   1.000
_cell.length_b   1.000
_cell.length_c   1.000
_cell.angle_alpha   90.00
_cell.angle_beta   90.00
_cell.angle_gamma   90.00
#
_symmetry.space_group_name_H-M   'P 1'
#
loop_
_entity.id
_entity.type
_entity.pdbx_description
1 polymer ?
#
loop_
_entity_poly.entity_id
_entity_poly.type
_entity_poly.pdbx_seq_one_letter_code
_entity_poly.pdbx_strand_id
1 'polypeptide(L)'
;MRERQEHEQVDRHDGAEPPASAPIPPAWVMLPDRQEITALLHGWIQTRHGAWFCDVEITAWTLTRLPDREIAEPAPIRFAVPAHRVTPVPDTSYEGVPLRRHPDAVRRLRSSRRAPGPPTAPSEPDPPPEAEWQLHTLGGDPPRRSLHHGDCWIPKSGTPLTAAQARAAAAQKDIAADCTICHVAQRLPAIGR
;
A
#
# COMPACT_ATOMS: atom_id res chain seq x y z
N MET A 1 69.79 1.56 -32.89
CA MET A 1 69.46 0.50 -31.92
C MET A 1 69.21 1.16 -30.56
N ARG A 2 67.94 1.27 -30.15
CA ARG A 2 67.54 1.59 -28.76
C ARG A 2 66.44 0.61 -28.43
N GLU A 3 66.75 -0.29 -27.51
CA GLU A 3 65.90 -1.40 -27.11
C GLU A 3 64.67 -0.90 -26.36
N ARG A 4 63.53 -1.48 -26.77
CA ARG A 4 62.27 -1.49 -26.05
C ARG A 4 62.45 -2.22 -24.73
N GLN A 5 62.03 -1.61 -23.63
CA GLN A 5 61.50 -2.35 -22.48
C GLN A 5 60.24 -1.62 -22.00
N GLU A 6 59.16 -1.92 -22.70
CA GLU A 6 57.79 -1.72 -22.23
C GLU A 6 57.55 -2.75 -21.12
N HIS A 7 57.74 -2.34 -19.87
CA HIS A 7 57.28 -3.11 -18.71
C HIS A 7 55.76 -2.98 -18.65
N GLU A 8 55.08 -3.91 -19.34
CA GLU A 8 53.65 -4.15 -19.23
C GLU A 8 53.38 -4.77 -17.85
N GLN A 9 53.16 -3.90 -16.87
CA GLN A 9 52.74 -4.27 -15.53
C GLN A 9 51.25 -4.65 -15.61
N VAL A 10 51.01 -5.93 -15.86
CA VAL A 10 49.66 -6.52 -15.83
C VAL A 10 49.18 -6.49 -14.37
N ASP A 11 48.43 -5.44 -14.03
CA ASP A 11 47.64 -5.37 -12.81
C ASP A 11 46.63 -6.51 -12.81
N ARG A 12 47.03 -7.62 -12.16
CA ARG A 12 46.10 -8.65 -11.71
C ARG A 12 45.19 -8.01 -10.67
N HIS A 13 44.07 -7.47 -11.13
CA HIS A 13 42.90 -7.28 -10.29
C HIS A 13 42.47 -8.67 -9.80
N ASP A 14 42.88 -9.02 -8.59
CA ASP A 14 42.29 -10.11 -7.84
C ASP A 14 40.78 -9.88 -7.83
N GLY A 15 40.06 -10.69 -8.61
CA GLY A 15 38.61 -10.70 -8.71
C GLY A 15 38.00 -11.22 -7.42
N ALA A 16 38.05 -10.39 -6.38
CA ALA A 16 37.26 -10.60 -5.18
C ALA A 16 35.79 -10.53 -5.60
N GLU A 17 35.18 -11.70 -5.76
CA GLU A 17 33.75 -11.84 -5.99
C GLU A 17 33.03 -11.05 -4.89
N PRO A 18 32.16 -10.08 -5.25
CA PRO A 18 31.47 -9.29 -4.25
C PRO A 18 30.68 -10.23 -3.33
N PRO A 19 30.61 -9.94 -2.02
CA PRO A 19 29.92 -10.81 -1.08
C PRO A 19 28.48 -11.02 -1.55
N ALA A 20 28.05 -12.30 -1.55
CA ALA A 20 26.68 -12.66 -1.88
C ALA A 20 25.70 -11.82 -1.05
N SER A 21 24.81 -11.10 -1.73
CA SER A 21 23.78 -10.30 -1.05
C SER A 21 22.87 -11.23 -0.26
N ALA A 22 22.57 -10.87 0.99
CA ALA A 22 21.64 -11.63 1.82
C ALA A 22 20.30 -11.83 1.10
N PRO A 23 19.63 -12.98 1.26
CA PRO A 23 18.37 -13.25 0.60
C PRO A 23 17.29 -12.28 1.08
N ILE A 24 16.43 -11.83 0.17
CA ILE A 24 15.31 -10.93 0.48
C ILE A 24 14.21 -11.75 1.18
N PRO A 25 13.76 -11.36 2.38
CA PRO A 25 12.83 -12.19 3.13
C PRO A 25 11.42 -12.18 2.50
N PRO A 26 10.71 -13.32 2.50
CA PRO A 26 9.32 -13.38 2.06
C PRO A 26 8.37 -12.74 3.08
N ALA A 27 7.22 -12.26 2.63
CA ALA A 27 6.10 -11.81 3.45
C ALA A 27 4.77 -12.21 2.81
N TRP A 28 3.74 -12.43 3.62
CA TRP A 28 2.37 -12.58 3.13
C TRP A 28 1.75 -11.21 2.88
N VAL A 29 1.12 -11.06 1.71
CA VAL A 29 0.54 -9.81 1.23
C VAL A 29 -0.93 -10.03 0.93
N MET A 30 -1.81 -9.25 1.57
CA MET A 30 -3.24 -9.26 1.33
C MET A 30 -3.60 -8.24 0.24
N LEU A 31 -4.05 -8.73 -0.91
CA LEU A 31 -4.50 -7.93 -2.05
C LEU A 31 -5.89 -7.30 -1.82
N PRO A 32 -6.29 -6.29 -2.62
CA PRO A 32 -7.59 -5.62 -2.48
C PRO A 32 -8.82 -6.55 -2.58
N ASP A 33 -8.70 -7.63 -3.34
CA ASP A 33 -9.73 -8.67 -3.52
C ASP A 33 -9.67 -9.77 -2.43
N ARG A 34 -8.87 -9.54 -1.37
CA ARG A 34 -8.62 -10.46 -0.26
C ARG A 34 -7.88 -11.75 -0.64
N GLN A 35 -7.26 -11.80 -1.80
CA GLN A 35 -6.29 -12.84 -2.08
C GLN A 35 -5.03 -12.61 -1.24
N GLU A 36 -4.49 -13.68 -0.69
CA GLU A 36 -3.20 -13.67 -0.02
C GLU A 36 -2.15 -14.24 -0.98
N ILE A 37 -1.05 -13.51 -1.13
CA ILE A 37 0.08 -13.92 -1.96
C ILE A 37 1.37 -13.85 -1.14
N THR A 38 2.37 -14.65 -1.51
CA THR A 38 3.73 -14.50 -0.99
C THR A 38 4.51 -13.54 -1.88
N ALA A 39 5.14 -12.53 -1.29
CA ALA A 39 5.98 -11.55 -1.98
C ALA A 39 7.32 -11.37 -1.26
N LEU A 40 8.34 -10.88 -1.95
CA LEU A 40 9.63 -10.52 -1.35
C LEU A 40 9.56 -9.11 -0.77
N LEU A 41 10.00 -8.91 0.48
CA LEU A 41 9.95 -7.62 1.15
C LEU A 41 11.26 -6.84 0.99
N HIS A 42 11.24 -5.80 0.16
CA HIS A 42 12.42 -4.98 -0.13
C HIS A 42 12.61 -3.80 0.82
N GLY A 43 11.57 -3.40 1.55
CA GLY A 43 11.69 -2.27 2.47
C GLY A 43 10.38 -1.75 3.02
N TRP A 44 10.51 -0.90 4.02
CA TRP A 44 9.42 -0.17 4.66
C TRP A 44 9.55 1.31 4.33
N ILE A 45 8.45 1.95 3.93
CA ILE A 45 8.41 3.34 3.50
C ILE A 45 7.37 4.10 4.33
N GLN A 46 7.81 5.12 5.05
CA GLN A 46 6.91 6.07 5.69
C GLN A 46 6.64 7.24 4.74
N THR A 47 5.37 7.50 4.43
CA THR A 47 4.94 8.61 3.58
C THR A 47 5.07 9.97 4.28
N ARG A 48 4.91 11.05 3.51
CA ARG A 48 4.84 12.43 4.02
C ARG A 48 3.77 12.63 5.08
N HIS A 49 2.69 11.85 5.09
CA HIS A 49 1.60 11.97 6.07
C HIS A 49 1.77 11.02 7.27
N GLY A 50 2.83 10.22 7.30
CA GLY A 50 3.12 9.30 8.40
C GLY A 50 2.58 7.88 8.20
N ALA A 51 1.77 7.63 7.17
CA ALA A 51 1.31 6.28 6.81
C ALA A 51 2.49 5.41 6.34
N TRP A 52 2.47 4.13 6.72
CA TRP A 52 3.49 3.14 6.38
C TRP A 52 3.05 2.24 5.24
N PHE A 53 3.99 2.00 4.33
CA PHE A 53 3.87 1.07 3.20
C PHE A 53 5.07 0.12 3.20
N CYS A 54 4.89 -1.04 2.61
CA CYS A 54 5.93 -2.01 2.28
C CYS A 54 6.19 -1.95 0.78
N ASP A 55 7.45 -1.90 0.38
CA ASP A 55 7.89 -2.11 -1.00
C ASP A 55 8.11 -3.61 -1.18
N VAL A 56 7.26 -4.25 -1.98
CA VAL A 56 7.25 -5.71 -2.18
C VAL A 56 7.42 -6.06 -3.65
N GLU A 57 7.93 -7.26 -3.92
CA GLU A 57 8.13 -7.80 -5.25
C GLU A 57 7.46 -9.16 -5.40
N ILE A 58 6.81 -9.38 -6.54
CA ILE A 58 6.31 -10.69 -6.96
C ILE A 58 6.85 -11.02 -8.35
N THR A 59 6.91 -12.30 -8.69
CA THR A 59 7.15 -12.74 -10.07
C THR A 59 5.82 -12.96 -10.77
N ALA A 60 5.59 -12.24 -11.87
CA ALA A 60 4.38 -12.39 -12.68
C ALA A 60 4.74 -12.56 -14.15
N TRP A 61 3.85 -13.16 -14.93
CA TRP A 61 4.00 -13.21 -16.38
C TRP A 61 3.82 -11.80 -16.98
N THR A 62 4.77 -11.40 -17.81
CA THR A 62 4.74 -10.13 -18.55
C THR A 62 4.87 -10.39 -20.04
N LEU A 63 4.28 -9.52 -20.86
CA LEU A 63 4.36 -9.59 -22.30
C LEU A 63 5.64 -8.89 -22.78
N THR A 64 6.64 -9.66 -23.19
CA THR A 64 7.88 -9.15 -23.79
C THR A 64 7.71 -9.08 -25.30
N ARG A 65 7.96 -7.89 -25.88
CA ARG A 65 7.96 -7.69 -27.33
C ARG A 65 9.37 -7.84 -27.87
N LEU A 66 9.60 -8.90 -28.65
CA LEU A 66 10.80 -9.09 -29.47
C LEU A 66 10.56 -8.53 -30.89
N PRO A 67 11.60 -8.30 -31.70
CA PRO A 67 11.44 -7.77 -33.06
C PRO A 67 10.51 -8.58 -33.96
N ASP A 68 10.40 -9.90 -33.73
CA ASP A 68 9.69 -10.86 -34.57
C ASP A 68 8.46 -11.51 -33.91
N ARG A 69 8.27 -11.36 -32.59
CA ARG A 69 7.18 -12.01 -31.85
C ARG A 69 6.92 -11.38 -30.48
N GLU A 70 5.74 -11.65 -29.94
CA GLU A 70 5.42 -11.41 -28.53
C GLU A 70 5.51 -12.73 -27.75
N ILE A 71 6.16 -12.70 -26.59
CA ILE A 71 6.29 -13.87 -25.70
C ILE A 71 5.91 -13.49 -24.27
N ALA A 72 5.42 -14.47 -23.52
CA ALA A 72 5.17 -14.32 -22.09
C ALA A 72 6.40 -14.79 -21.31
N GLU A 73 6.97 -13.93 -20.47
CA GLU A 73 8.13 -14.24 -19.62
C GLU A 73 7.87 -13.85 -18.17
N PRO A 74 8.37 -14.63 -17.19
CA PRO A 74 8.28 -14.24 -15.80
C PRO A 74 9.19 -13.03 -15.54
N ALA A 75 8.62 -11.97 -14.97
CA ALA A 75 9.38 -10.78 -14.60
C ALA A 75 9.02 -10.31 -13.18
N PRO A 76 9.98 -9.70 -12.47
CA PRO A 76 9.73 -9.11 -11.17
C PRO A 76 8.87 -7.85 -11.30
N ILE A 77 7.80 -7.78 -10.51
CA ILE A 77 6.91 -6.63 -10.40
C ILE A 77 6.98 -6.10 -8.99
N ARG A 78 7.46 -4.85 -8.85
CA ARG A 78 7.54 -4.13 -7.58
C ARG A 78 6.37 -3.19 -7.41
N PHE A 79 5.79 -3.18 -6.22
CA PHE A 79 4.68 -2.30 -5.88
C PHE A 79 4.63 -2.03 -4.37
N ALA A 80 3.95 -0.94 -3.99
CA ALA A 80 3.81 -0.54 -2.61
C ALA A 80 2.47 -1.01 -2.03
N VAL A 81 2.52 -1.64 -0.86
CA VAL A 81 1.35 -2.16 -0.14
C VAL A 81 1.21 -1.48 1.22
N PRO A 82 0.00 -1.11 1.70
CA PRO A 82 -0.16 -0.62 3.07
C PRO A 82 0.40 -1.61 4.10
N ALA A 83 1.18 -1.13 5.06
CA ALA A 83 1.88 -2.01 6.02
C ALA A 83 0.96 -2.97 6.79
N HIS A 84 -0.27 -2.55 7.10
CA HIS A 84 -1.26 -3.38 7.80
C HIS A 84 -1.83 -4.54 6.94
N ARG A 85 -1.47 -4.61 5.65
CA ARG A 85 -1.82 -5.70 4.71
C ARG A 85 -0.65 -6.66 4.48
N VAL A 86 0.46 -6.46 5.18
CA VAL A 86 1.66 -7.29 5.06
C VAL A 86 1.91 -7.98 6.38
N THR A 87 1.92 -9.31 6.35
CA THR A 87 2.18 -10.15 7.50
C THR A 87 3.56 -10.82 7.32
N PRO A 88 4.52 -10.59 8.22
CA PRO A 88 5.77 -11.34 8.21
C PRO A 88 5.52 -12.86 8.29
N VAL A 89 6.18 -13.63 7.42
CA VAL A 89 6.27 -15.09 7.57
C VAL A 89 6.99 -15.42 8.89
N PRO A 90 6.43 -16.32 9.72
CA PRO A 90 7.07 -16.79 10.95
C PRO A 90 8.48 -17.35 10.72
N ASP A 91 9.32 -17.30 11.76
CA ASP A 91 10.68 -17.85 11.78
C ASP A 91 11.63 -17.29 10.69
N THR A 92 11.24 -16.22 10.01
CA THR A 92 12.03 -15.52 9.00
C THR A 92 12.68 -14.28 9.62
N SER A 93 13.99 -14.09 9.42
CA SER A 93 14.66 -12.85 9.82
C SER A 93 14.37 -11.73 8.84
N TYR A 94 14.05 -10.54 9.36
CA TYR A 94 13.89 -9.30 8.60
C TYR A 94 14.98 -8.29 8.93
N GLU A 95 16.04 -8.74 9.61
CA GLU A 95 17.22 -7.92 9.83
C GLU A 95 17.81 -7.51 8.47
N GLY A 96 18.12 -6.23 8.33
CA GLY A 96 18.65 -5.67 7.08
C GLY A 96 17.59 -5.20 6.08
N VAL A 97 16.29 -5.45 6.31
CA VAL A 97 15.23 -4.85 5.47
C VAL A 97 15.22 -3.32 5.66
N PRO A 98 15.47 -2.52 4.62
CA PRO A 98 15.58 -1.07 4.73
C PRO A 98 14.32 -0.40 5.30
N LEU A 99 14.52 0.54 6.22
CA LEU A 99 13.46 1.41 6.77
C LEU A 99 13.67 2.85 6.29
N ARG A 100 12.84 3.33 5.36
CA ARG A 100 12.91 4.69 4.81
C ARG A 100 11.80 5.55 5.41
N ARG A 101 12.17 6.66 6.06
CA ARG A 101 11.22 7.62 6.62
C ARG A 101 11.21 8.91 5.81
N HIS A 102 10.03 9.43 5.50
CA HIS A 102 9.93 10.75 4.89
C HIS A 102 10.43 11.84 5.87
N PRO A 103 11.28 12.80 5.42
CA PRO A 103 11.83 13.85 6.28
C PRO A 103 10.77 14.65 7.07
N ASP A 104 9.64 14.99 6.44
CA ASP A 104 8.53 15.68 7.12
C ASP A 104 7.90 14.87 8.26
N ALA A 105 7.81 13.54 8.12
CA ALA A 105 7.27 12.68 9.18
C ALA A 105 8.21 12.67 10.38
N VAL A 106 9.53 12.62 10.13
CA VAL A 106 10.56 12.74 11.17
C VAL A 106 10.51 14.13 11.83
N ARG A 107 10.37 15.21 11.04
CA ARG A 107 10.27 16.57 11.55
C ARG A 107 9.06 16.75 12.48
N ARG A 108 7.89 16.24 12.07
CA ARG A 108 6.67 16.29 12.90
C ARG A 108 6.87 15.57 14.23
N LEU A 109 7.43 14.36 14.21
CA LEU A 109 7.74 13.59 15.42
C LEU A 109 8.69 14.32 16.37
N ARG A 110 9.66 15.07 15.83
CA ARG A 110 10.59 15.89 16.63
C ARG A 110 9.90 17.13 17.19
N SER A 111 9.06 17.80 16.40
CA SER A 111 8.34 19.01 16.83
C SER A 111 7.25 18.72 17.86
N SER A 112 6.69 17.50 17.89
CA SER A 112 5.70 17.09 18.89
C SER A 112 6.26 16.86 20.30
N ARG A 113 7.53 17.24 20.57
CA ARG A 113 8.06 17.42 21.94
C ARG A 113 7.69 18.76 22.59
N ARG A 114 7.06 19.70 21.88
CA ARG A 114 6.46 20.89 22.50
C ARG A 114 4.98 20.63 22.72
N ALA A 115 4.60 20.43 23.98
CA ALA A 115 3.20 20.30 24.36
C ALA A 115 2.40 21.51 23.79
N PRO A 116 1.31 21.28 23.05
CA PRO A 116 0.28 22.29 22.93
C PRO A 116 -0.17 22.65 24.35
N GLY A 117 -0.20 23.95 24.69
CA GLY A 117 -0.90 24.39 25.89
C GLY A 117 -2.36 23.91 25.86
N PRO A 118 -3.02 23.76 27.01
CA PRO A 118 -4.36 23.18 27.07
C PRO A 118 -5.34 24.02 26.24
N PRO A 119 -6.03 23.45 25.23
CA PRO A 119 -7.18 24.11 24.65
C PRO A 119 -8.31 24.11 25.70
N THR A 120 -8.80 25.30 26.05
CA THR A 120 -10.03 25.45 26.83
C THR A 120 -11.23 25.06 25.94
N ALA A 121 -12.14 24.26 26.50
CA ALA A 121 -13.26 23.59 25.80
C ALA A 121 -14.28 24.55 25.15
N PRO A 122 -15.04 24.06 24.14
CA PRO A 122 -16.33 23.47 24.45
C PRO A 122 -16.38 21.99 24.08
N SER A 123 -17.00 21.20 24.96
CA SER A 123 -17.28 19.79 24.71
C SER A 123 -18.16 19.66 23.48
N GLU A 124 -17.59 19.13 22.40
CA GLU A 124 -18.40 18.50 21.36
C GLU A 124 -19.11 17.28 21.99
N PRO A 125 -20.40 17.05 21.66
CA PRO A 125 -21.08 15.82 22.07
C PRO A 125 -20.27 14.61 21.60
N ASP A 126 -20.28 13.54 22.40
CA ASP A 126 -19.69 12.25 22.03
C ASP A 126 -19.99 11.98 20.55
N PRO A 127 -18.95 11.68 19.72
CA PRO A 127 -19.21 11.31 18.34
C PRO A 127 -20.21 10.15 18.36
N PRO A 128 -21.29 10.21 17.55
CA PRO A 128 -22.16 9.05 17.41
C PRO A 128 -21.29 7.85 17.03
N PRO A 129 -21.64 6.63 17.47
CA PRO A 129 -20.88 5.43 17.17
C PRO A 129 -20.51 5.44 15.69
N GLU A 130 -19.20 5.27 15.45
CA GLU A 130 -18.49 5.53 14.20
C GLU A 130 -19.37 5.21 12.99
N ALA A 131 -19.55 6.20 12.10
CA ALA A 131 -20.28 5.96 10.87
C ALA A 131 -19.56 4.88 10.04
N GLU A 132 -20.02 3.64 10.16
CA GLU A 132 -19.52 2.44 9.48
C GLU A 132 -19.70 2.50 7.96
N TRP A 133 -20.34 3.53 7.43
CA TRP A 133 -20.68 3.62 6.02
C TRP A 133 -20.35 5.01 5.50
N GLN A 134 -19.91 5.09 4.25
CA GLN A 134 -19.56 6.34 3.59
C GLN A 134 -20.16 6.36 2.19
N LEU A 135 -20.78 7.49 1.82
CA LEU A 135 -21.25 7.73 0.46
C LEU A 135 -20.25 8.61 -0.28
N HIS A 136 -19.72 8.10 -1.38
CA HIS A 136 -18.78 8.82 -2.23
C HIS A 136 -19.45 9.24 -3.54
N THR A 137 -19.24 10.48 -3.96
CA THR A 137 -19.72 10.97 -5.25
C THR A 137 -18.58 10.84 -6.27
N LEU A 138 -18.80 10.03 -7.29
CA LEU A 138 -17.95 9.89 -8.44
C LEU A 138 -18.33 10.97 -9.47
N GLY A 139 -17.34 11.55 -10.14
CA GLY A 139 -17.57 12.49 -11.24
C GLY A 139 -18.37 11.86 -12.39
N GLY A 140 -18.99 12.72 -13.21
CA GLY A 140 -19.82 12.34 -14.35
C GLY A 140 -21.08 13.21 -14.45
N ASP A 141 -21.78 13.11 -15.58
CA ASP A 141 -23.09 13.73 -15.80
C ASP A 141 -24.09 12.66 -16.30
N PRO A 142 -25.05 12.21 -15.46
CA PRO A 142 -25.26 12.61 -14.06
C PRO A 142 -24.17 12.04 -13.13
N PRO A 143 -23.91 12.68 -11.97
CA PRO A 143 -22.96 12.20 -10.98
C PRO A 143 -23.39 10.82 -10.47
N ARG A 144 -22.45 9.88 -10.39
CA ARG A 144 -22.70 8.54 -9.83
C ARG A 144 -22.29 8.53 -8.37
N ARG A 145 -23.04 7.82 -7.53
CA ARG A 145 -22.71 7.69 -6.10
C ARG A 145 -22.37 6.24 -5.80
N SER A 146 -21.37 6.02 -4.94
CA SER A 146 -20.97 4.67 -4.50
C SER A 146 -20.96 4.62 -2.98
N LEU A 147 -21.54 3.55 -2.43
CA LEU A 147 -21.57 3.31 -0.99
C LEU A 147 -20.40 2.42 -0.60
N HIS A 148 -19.72 2.78 0.49
CA HIS A 148 -18.57 2.08 1.03
C HIS A 148 -18.79 1.76 2.51
N HIS A 149 -18.21 0.66 2.99
CA HIS A 149 -18.02 0.44 4.42
C HIS A 149 -16.88 1.33 4.95
N GLY A 150 -16.85 1.63 6.25
CA GLY A 150 -15.86 2.48 6.91
C GLY A 150 -14.44 1.93 6.78
N ASP A 151 -14.30 0.61 6.69
CA ASP A 151 -13.02 -0.08 6.45
C ASP A 151 -12.63 -0.19 4.96
N CYS A 152 -13.45 0.33 4.04
CA CYS A 152 -13.08 0.36 2.64
C CYS A 152 -11.87 1.30 2.47
N TRP A 153 -10.87 0.90 1.68
CA TRP A 153 -9.67 1.71 1.47
C TRP A 153 -9.81 2.75 0.35
N ILE A 154 -10.90 2.67 -0.42
CA ILE A 154 -11.19 3.56 -1.55
C ILE A 154 -11.61 5.00 -1.14
N PRO A 155 -12.17 5.31 0.04
CA PRO A 155 -12.59 6.67 0.31
C PRO A 155 -11.51 7.50 1.01
N LYS A 156 -11.30 8.73 0.53
CA LYS A 156 -10.62 9.81 1.28
C LYS A 156 -11.51 11.03 1.56
N SER A 157 -12.77 11.04 1.12
CA SER A 157 -13.71 12.17 1.32
C SER A 157 -15.18 11.80 1.05
N GLY A 158 -15.75 10.84 1.77
CA GLY A 158 -17.18 10.49 1.67
C GLY A 158 -18.03 11.16 2.77
N THR A 159 -19.34 11.29 2.53
CA THR A 159 -20.28 11.66 3.60
C THR A 159 -20.50 10.45 4.52
N PRO A 160 -20.19 10.55 5.83
CA PRO A 160 -20.45 9.47 6.78
C PRO A 160 -21.95 9.21 6.90
N LEU A 161 -22.34 7.93 6.92
CA LEU A 161 -23.71 7.46 7.02
C LEU A 161 -23.86 6.47 8.18
N THR A 162 -24.98 6.54 8.88
CA THR A 162 -25.45 5.45 9.76
C THR A 162 -25.88 4.25 8.92
N ALA A 163 -25.98 3.05 9.53
CA ALA A 163 -26.47 1.86 8.82
C ALA A 163 -27.88 2.06 8.22
N ALA A 164 -28.75 2.84 8.87
CA ALA A 164 -30.07 3.17 8.33
C ALA A 164 -29.99 4.07 7.08
N GLN A 165 -29.13 5.10 7.12
CA GLN A 165 -28.88 5.98 5.98
C GLN A 165 -28.22 5.21 4.83
N ALA A 166 -27.29 4.29 5.13
CA ALA A 166 -26.64 3.42 4.16
C ALA A 166 -27.65 2.52 3.43
N ARG A 167 -28.63 1.93 4.15
CA ARG A 167 -29.73 1.17 3.54
C ARG A 167 -30.62 2.06 2.67
N ALA A 168 -31.00 3.23 3.16
CA ALA A 168 -31.82 4.18 2.38
C ALA A 168 -31.09 4.62 1.10
N ALA A 169 -29.78 4.84 1.18
CA ALA A 169 -28.92 5.14 0.05
C ALA A 169 -28.84 3.96 -0.94
N ALA A 170 -28.63 2.74 -0.45
CA ALA A 170 -28.57 1.54 -1.30
C ALA A 170 -29.87 1.24 -2.08
N ALA A 171 -31.02 1.75 -1.60
CA ALA A 171 -32.30 1.63 -2.30
C ALA A 171 -32.50 2.64 -3.45
N GLN A 172 -31.64 3.67 -3.57
CA GLN A 172 -31.75 4.69 -4.60
C GLN A 172 -31.15 4.17 -5.92
N LYS A 173 -31.87 4.36 -7.05
CA LYS A 173 -31.47 3.81 -8.36
C LYS A 173 -30.18 4.40 -8.94
N ASP A 174 -29.76 5.56 -8.45
CA ASP A 174 -28.57 6.28 -8.91
C ASP A 174 -27.33 6.02 -8.03
N ILE A 175 -27.46 5.14 -7.05
CA ILE A 175 -26.35 4.65 -6.24
C ILE A 175 -25.89 3.32 -6.79
N ALA A 176 -24.64 3.25 -7.27
CA ALA A 176 -23.96 2.00 -7.55
C ALA A 176 -23.67 1.33 -6.21
N ALA A 177 -24.65 0.56 -5.73
CA ALA A 177 -24.64 -0.11 -4.43
C ALA A 177 -23.61 -1.25 -4.33
N ASP A 178 -22.72 -1.41 -5.31
CA ASP A 178 -21.72 -2.46 -5.36
C ASP A 178 -20.32 -1.88 -5.50
N CYS A 179 -19.79 -1.34 -4.41
CA CYS A 179 -18.34 -1.30 -4.29
C CYS A 179 -17.84 -2.74 -4.17
N THR A 180 -17.37 -3.30 -5.29
CA THR A 180 -16.86 -4.69 -5.39
C THR A 180 -15.68 -4.97 -4.47
N ILE A 181 -15.01 -3.93 -3.97
CA ILE A 181 -13.85 -4.05 -3.08
C ILE A 181 -14.27 -4.30 -1.64
N CYS A 182 -15.27 -3.58 -1.13
CA CYS A 182 -15.78 -3.83 0.23
C CYS A 182 -16.98 -4.78 0.26
N HIS A 183 -17.53 -5.14 -0.91
CA HIS A 183 -18.75 -5.94 -1.06
C HIS A 183 -19.89 -5.38 -0.20
N VAL A 184 -20.13 -4.06 -0.32
CA VAL A 184 -21.02 -3.30 0.57
C VAL A 184 -22.43 -3.89 0.64
N ALA A 185 -22.96 -4.41 -0.47
CA ALA A 185 -24.27 -5.06 -0.52
C ALA A 185 -24.37 -6.32 0.35
N GLN A 186 -23.27 -7.07 0.52
CA GLN A 186 -23.23 -8.27 1.36
C GLN A 186 -23.10 -7.95 2.85
N ARG A 187 -22.57 -6.77 3.18
CA ARG A 187 -22.35 -6.33 4.57
C ARG A 187 -23.57 -5.61 5.16
N LEU A 188 -24.46 -5.06 4.32
CA LEU A 188 -25.65 -4.37 4.80
C LEU A 188 -26.58 -5.38 5.49
N PRO A 189 -26.90 -5.20 6.78
CA PRO A 189 -27.80 -6.13 7.47
C PRO A 189 -29.17 -6.12 6.79
N ALA A 190 -29.72 -7.32 6.59
CA ALA A 190 -31.06 -7.49 6.03
C ALA A 190 -32.09 -6.76 6.91
N ILE A 191 -33.12 -6.18 6.28
CA ILE A 191 -34.27 -5.65 7.01
C ILE A 191 -34.96 -6.87 7.62
N GLY A 192 -34.89 -7.03 8.94
CA GLY A 192 -35.75 -7.96 9.66
C GLY A 192 -37.19 -7.59 9.30
N ARG A 193 -37.86 -8.50 8.58
CA ARG A 193 -39.28 -8.36 8.23
C ARG A 193 -40.15 -8.71 9.43
#